data_AF-A0ABD5RJY4-F1
#
_entry.id   AF-A0ABD5RJY4-F1
#
_cell.length_a   1.000
_cell.length_b   1.000
_cell.length_c   1.000
_cell.angle_alpha   90.00
_cell.angle_beta   90.00
_cell.angle_gamma   90.00
#
_symmetry.space_group_name_H-M   'P 1'
#
loop_
_entity.id
_entity.type
_entity.pdbx_description
1 polymer ?
#
loop_
_entity_poly.entity_id
_entity_poly.type
_entity_poly.pdbx_seq_one_letter_code
_entity_poly.pdbx_strand_id
1 'polypeptide(L)'
;MFDRFDSLARFDPRDDLRRLRGDERAIEGLPIRLVIALVVGVASLGVMMQMLSGVSGLAVTELDTQPTPEVVTPGDQQVEVRVVTPEGRPVAGATVVAKADTARLDGVVTAETDTDGTATLDLAPTLGPNQADGTVTFDVKPPAGGEFVDRRANTRLLVVAEN
;
A
#
# COMPACT_ATOMS: atom_id res chain seq x y z
N MET A 1 -2.88 70.98 -17.99
CA MET A 1 -2.05 69.89 -17.43
C MET A 1 -2.73 69.45 -16.14
N PHE A 2 -3.28 68.22 -16.11
CA PHE A 2 -4.07 67.56 -15.05
C PHE A 2 -5.44 68.23 -14.74
N ASP A 3 -6.58 67.56 -14.60
CA ASP A 3 -6.80 66.24 -14.00
C ASP A 3 -7.84 65.38 -14.75
N ARG A 4 -7.50 64.09 -14.84
CA ARG A 4 -8.28 62.98 -15.38
C ARG A 4 -8.51 61.99 -14.24
N PHE A 5 -9.25 62.34 -13.19
CA PHE A 5 -9.65 61.37 -12.16
C PHE A 5 -10.88 61.87 -11.40
N ASP A 6 -12.09 61.56 -11.87
CA ASP A 6 -13.23 61.41 -10.96
C ASP A 6 -14.39 60.67 -11.66
N SER A 7 -14.15 59.40 -11.93
CA SER A 7 -15.21 58.43 -12.21
C SER A 7 -15.06 57.28 -11.24
N LEU A 8 -15.24 57.57 -9.95
CA LEU A 8 -15.49 56.55 -8.95
C LEU A 8 -16.99 56.48 -8.72
N ALA A 9 -17.55 55.37 -9.19
CA ALA A 9 -18.88 54.91 -8.83
C ALA A 9 -19.05 55.06 -7.33
N ARG A 10 -20.02 55.89 -6.92
CA ARG A 10 -20.48 55.96 -5.54
C ARG A 10 -21.07 54.60 -5.18
N PHE A 11 -20.23 53.73 -4.63
CA PHE A 11 -20.70 52.57 -3.87
C PHE A 11 -21.33 53.15 -2.61
N ASP A 12 -22.66 53.34 -2.62
CA ASP A 12 -23.39 53.68 -1.40
C ASP A 12 -23.79 52.36 -0.69
N PRO A 13 -23.03 51.91 0.32
CA PRO A 13 -23.35 50.68 1.05
C PRO A 13 -24.74 50.71 1.72
N ARG A 14 -25.36 51.89 1.84
CA ARG A 14 -26.70 52.03 2.41
C ARG A 14 -27.82 51.57 1.46
N ASP A 15 -27.58 51.57 0.16
CA ASP A 15 -28.56 51.10 -0.84
C ASP A 15 -28.55 49.57 -0.96
N ASP A 16 -27.38 48.93 -0.83
CA ASP A 16 -27.28 47.46 -0.81
C ASP A 16 -27.96 46.85 0.42
N LEU A 17 -27.81 47.46 1.60
CA LEU A 17 -28.47 46.98 2.83
C LEU A 17 -30.00 47.13 2.77
N ARG A 18 -30.53 48.12 2.05
CA ARG A 18 -31.98 48.25 1.82
C ARG A 18 -32.50 47.22 0.82
N ARG A 19 -31.74 46.92 -0.23
CA ARG A 19 -32.05 45.82 -1.17
C ARG A 19 -32.03 44.47 -0.46
N LEU A 20 -31.05 44.19 0.40
CA LEU A 20 -31.00 42.97 1.23
C LEU A 20 -32.15 42.86 2.24
N ARG A 21 -32.65 43.99 2.77
CA ARG A 21 -33.79 44.01 3.72
C ARG A 21 -35.16 43.92 3.04
N GLY A 22 -35.30 44.38 1.81
CA GLY A 22 -36.55 44.32 1.05
C GLY A 22 -36.70 43.07 0.17
N ASP A 23 -35.65 42.25 0.08
CA ASP A 23 -35.67 41.02 -0.69
C ASP A 23 -36.27 39.86 0.13
N GLU A 24 -37.60 39.81 0.21
CA GLU A 24 -38.34 38.73 0.84
C GLU A 24 -38.05 37.36 0.19
N ARG A 25 -37.62 37.33 -1.09
CA ARG A 25 -37.20 36.07 -1.77
C ARG A 25 -35.94 35.47 -1.15
N ALA A 26 -35.08 36.29 -0.55
CA ALA A 26 -33.91 35.82 0.18
C ALA A 26 -34.32 35.11 1.49
N ILE A 27 -35.46 35.45 2.10
CA ILE A 27 -35.99 34.84 3.33
C ILE A 27 -36.83 33.60 3.03
N GLU A 28 -37.70 33.63 2.01
CA GLU A 28 -38.53 32.48 1.63
C GLU A 28 -37.73 31.36 0.92
N GLY A 29 -36.67 31.73 0.20
CA GLY A 29 -35.76 30.77 -0.44
C GLY A 29 -34.66 30.23 0.48
N LEU A 30 -34.47 30.81 1.67
CA LEU A 30 -33.42 30.44 2.63
C LEU A 30 -33.55 28.98 3.10
N PRO A 31 -34.74 28.48 3.49
CA PRO A 31 -34.91 27.09 3.90
C PRO A 31 -34.61 26.11 2.76
N ILE A 32 -35.07 26.41 1.55
CA ILE A 32 -34.89 25.54 0.38
C ILE A 32 -33.42 25.47 -0.02
N ARG A 33 -32.71 26.61 -0.04
CA ARG A 33 -31.27 26.65 -0.33
C ARG A 33 -30.46 25.88 0.71
N LEU A 34 -30.85 25.97 1.99
CA LEU A 34 -30.21 25.22 3.06
C LEU A 34 -30.43 23.71 2.92
N VAL A 35 -31.64 23.29 2.57
CA VAL A 35 -31.97 21.88 2.30
C VAL A 35 -31.19 21.36 1.09
N ILE A 36 -31.15 22.11 -0.01
CA ILE A 36 -30.39 21.72 -1.22
C ILE A 36 -28.89 21.61 -0.90
N ALA A 37 -28.33 22.59 -0.19
CA ALA A 37 -26.92 22.56 0.21
C ALA A 37 -26.60 21.36 1.11
N LEU A 38 -27.47 21.04 2.06
CA LEU A 38 -27.32 19.88 2.94
C LEU A 38 -27.42 18.56 2.17
N VAL A 39 -28.43 18.39 1.32
CA VAL A 39 -28.63 17.17 0.53
C VAL A 39 -27.47 16.93 -0.42
N VAL A 40 -27.00 17.96 -1.12
CA VAL A 40 -25.84 17.86 -2.02
C VAL A 40 -24.56 17.56 -1.23
N GLY A 41 -24.39 18.17 -0.06
CA GLY A 41 -23.27 17.89 0.85
C GLY A 41 -23.25 16.44 1.32
N VAL A 42 -24.38 15.90 1.79
CA VAL A 42 -24.48 14.51 2.25
C VAL A 42 -24.31 13.53 1.08
N ALA A 43 -24.86 13.84 -0.10
CA ALA A 43 -24.70 13.02 -1.30
C ALA A 43 -23.23 12.95 -1.75
N SER A 44 -22.54 14.09 -1.80
CA SER A 44 -21.12 14.14 -2.17
C SER A 44 -20.22 13.46 -1.14
N LEU A 45 -20.52 13.58 0.16
CA LEU A 45 -19.84 12.85 1.22
C LEU A 45 -20.04 11.34 1.07
N GLY A 46 -21.26 10.90 0.75
CA GLY A 46 -21.58 9.50 0.47
C GLY A 46 -20.82 8.94 -0.73
N VAL A 47 -20.71 9.71 -1.82
CA VAL A 47 -19.89 9.33 -2.99
C VAL A 47 -18.41 9.20 -2.61
N MET A 48 -17.86 10.12 -1.81
CA MET A 48 -16.48 10.00 -1.32
C MET A 48 -16.29 8.77 -0.41
N MET A 49 -17.23 8.50 0.50
CA MET A 49 -17.20 7.30 1.33
C MET A 49 -17.33 6.01 0.51
N GLN A 50 -18.14 6.01 -0.55
CA GLN A 50 -18.27 4.89 -1.47
C GLN A 50 -16.98 4.63 -2.26
N MET A 51 -16.24 5.68 -2.62
CA MET A 51 -14.91 5.52 -3.24
C MET A 51 -13.90 4.97 -2.26
N LEU A 52 -13.89 5.43 -1.00
CA LEU A 52 -13.03 4.88 0.05
C LEU A 52 -13.34 3.40 0.33
N SER A 53 -14.62 3.03 0.38
CA SER A 53 -15.06 1.64 0.62
C SER A 53 -14.89 0.74 -0.61
N GLY A 54 -15.02 1.29 -1.82
CA GLY A 54 -14.85 0.55 -3.07
C GLY A 54 -13.40 0.12 -3.33
N VAL A 55 -12.42 0.83 -2.75
CA VAL A 55 -10.99 0.49 -2.85
C VAL A 55 -10.61 -0.66 -1.90
N SER A 56 -11.38 -0.94 -0.85
CA SER A 56 -11.12 -2.06 0.07
C SER A 56 -11.36 -3.45 -0.55
N GLY A 57 -12.09 -3.54 -1.67
CA GLY A 57 -12.33 -4.80 -2.40
C GLY A 57 -11.22 -5.19 -3.39
N LEU A 58 -10.20 -4.33 -3.56
CA LEU A 58 -8.97 -4.64 -4.29
C LEU A 58 -7.78 -4.82 -3.34
N ALA A 59 -8.05 -5.02 -2.04
CA ALA A 59 -7.06 -5.39 -1.04
C ALA A 59 -6.63 -6.84 -1.26
N VAL A 60 -5.95 -7.04 -2.37
CA VAL A 60 -5.13 -8.22 -2.61
C VAL A 60 -4.23 -8.38 -1.40
N THR A 61 -4.35 -9.52 -0.73
CA THR A 61 -3.57 -9.80 0.47
C THR A 61 -2.16 -10.15 0.02
N GLU A 62 -1.22 -9.23 0.22
CA GLU A 62 0.20 -9.42 -0.11
C GLU A 62 0.82 -10.38 0.91
N LEU A 63 1.52 -11.41 0.43
CA LEU A 63 2.27 -12.34 1.30
C LEU A 63 3.68 -11.80 1.54
N ASP A 64 4.18 -11.96 2.77
CA ASP A 64 5.54 -11.61 3.16
C ASP A 64 6.30 -12.85 3.65
N THR A 65 7.60 -12.91 3.40
CA THR A 65 8.48 -14.00 3.85
C THR A 65 9.44 -13.51 4.92
N GLN A 66 9.54 -14.28 6.00
CA GLN A 66 10.43 -14.02 7.12
C GLN A 66 11.40 -15.22 7.25
N PRO A 67 12.60 -15.15 6.64
CA PRO A 67 13.61 -16.19 6.77
C PRO A 67 14.25 -16.15 8.17
N THR A 68 14.47 -17.30 8.76
CA THR A 68 15.21 -17.51 9.99
C THR A 68 16.26 -18.60 9.75
N PRO A 69 17.56 -18.30 9.86
CA PRO A 69 18.17 -16.99 10.12
C PRO A 69 18.09 -16.03 8.91
N GLU A 70 18.19 -14.72 9.15
CA GLU A 70 18.26 -13.69 8.09
C GLU A 70 19.64 -13.55 7.44
N VAL A 71 20.69 -14.00 8.16
CA VAL A 71 22.09 -13.92 7.73
C VAL A 71 22.75 -15.27 7.90
N VAL A 72 23.49 -15.69 6.88
CA VAL A 72 24.11 -17.00 6.79
C VAL A 72 25.53 -16.94 6.22
N THR A 73 26.32 -17.97 6.46
CA THR A 73 27.63 -18.16 5.82
C THR A 73 27.50 -19.11 4.61
N PRO A 74 28.47 -19.14 3.68
CA PRO A 74 28.45 -20.09 2.57
C PRO A 74 28.49 -21.55 3.06
N GLY A 75 27.79 -22.43 2.34
CA GLY A 75 27.71 -23.86 2.66
C GLY A 75 26.30 -24.36 2.98
N ASP A 76 26.20 -25.66 3.24
CA ASP A 76 24.93 -26.34 3.50
C ASP A 76 24.30 -25.89 4.82
N GLN A 77 23.07 -25.40 4.73
CA GLN A 77 22.31 -24.97 5.91
C GLN A 77 20.82 -25.04 5.69
N GLN A 78 20.12 -25.17 6.81
CA GLN A 78 18.67 -25.17 6.85
C GLN A 78 18.16 -23.77 7.19
N VAL A 79 17.28 -23.24 6.35
CA VAL A 79 16.63 -21.93 6.53
C VAL A 79 15.13 -22.15 6.60
N GLU A 80 14.51 -21.66 7.68
CA GLU A 80 13.07 -21.67 7.86
C GLU A 80 12.49 -20.37 7.32
N VAL A 81 11.54 -20.45 6.41
CA VAL A 81 10.88 -19.28 5.82
C VAL A 81 9.42 -19.28 6.21
N ARG A 82 9.03 -18.32 7.05
CA ARG A 82 7.64 -18.12 7.45
C ARG A 82 6.91 -17.24 6.44
N VAL A 83 5.76 -17.69 5.97
CA VAL A 83 4.87 -16.93 5.09
C VAL A 83 3.71 -16.37 5.89
N VAL A 84 3.54 -15.05 5.86
CA VAL A 84 2.51 -14.35 6.62
C VAL A 84 1.70 -13.38 5.76
N THR A 85 0.46 -13.11 6.18
CA THR A 85 -0.36 -12.02 5.63
C THR A 85 0.08 -10.66 6.19
N PRO A 86 -0.43 -9.51 5.67
CA PRO A 86 -0.12 -8.18 6.21
C PRO A 86 -0.56 -8.00 7.66
N GLU A 87 -1.53 -8.80 8.14
CA GLU A 87 -1.96 -8.83 9.53
C GLU A 87 -1.10 -9.74 10.42
N GLY A 88 -0.03 -10.34 9.87
CA GLY A 88 0.88 -11.25 10.58
C GLY A 88 0.33 -12.66 10.78
N ARG A 89 -0.74 -13.05 10.05
CA ARG A 89 -1.31 -14.39 10.16
C ARG A 89 -0.52 -15.38 9.30
N PRO A 90 -0.22 -16.60 9.79
CA PRO A 90 0.48 -17.60 9.00
C PRO A 90 -0.37 -18.11 7.84
N VAL A 91 0.28 -18.47 6.73
CA VAL A 91 -0.37 -19.02 5.53
C VAL A 91 0.17 -20.41 5.22
N ALA A 92 -0.68 -21.42 5.37
CA ALA A 92 -0.38 -22.82 5.07
C ALA A 92 -0.57 -23.14 3.57
N GLY A 93 0.21 -24.09 3.05
CA GLY A 93 0.12 -24.57 1.67
C GLY A 93 0.60 -23.57 0.61
N ALA A 94 1.39 -22.56 1.00
CA ALA A 94 2.07 -21.67 0.07
C ALA A 94 3.40 -22.30 -0.36
N THR A 95 3.75 -22.19 -1.64
CA THR A 95 5.05 -22.66 -2.15
C THR A 95 6.07 -21.53 -2.06
N VAL A 96 7.12 -21.72 -1.27
CA VAL A 96 8.29 -20.84 -1.20
C VAL A 96 9.32 -21.30 -2.21
N VAL A 97 9.90 -20.37 -2.95
CA VAL A 97 10.88 -20.60 -4.02
C VAL A 97 12.13 -19.77 -3.74
N ALA A 98 13.24 -20.41 -3.39
CA ALA A 98 14.54 -19.77 -3.23
C ALA A 98 15.29 -19.69 -4.57
N LYS A 99 15.83 -18.51 -4.88
CA LYS A 99 16.59 -18.24 -6.10
C LYS A 99 17.88 -17.49 -5.81
N ALA A 100 18.89 -17.76 -6.62
CA ALA A 100 20.11 -16.98 -6.65
C ALA A 100 19.81 -15.53 -7.09
N ASP A 101 20.37 -14.56 -6.37
CA ASP A 101 20.40 -13.15 -6.78
C ASP A 101 21.86 -12.75 -6.99
N THR A 102 22.57 -12.34 -5.93
CA THR A 102 24.02 -12.07 -6.00
C THR A 102 24.87 -13.18 -5.39
N ALA A 103 24.30 -14.00 -4.49
CA ALA A 103 24.91 -15.27 -4.08
C ALA A 103 24.51 -16.38 -5.07
N ARG A 104 25.41 -17.33 -5.30
CA ARG A 104 25.16 -18.48 -6.18
C ARG A 104 24.43 -19.57 -5.41
N LEU A 105 23.47 -20.22 -6.08
CA LEU A 105 22.74 -21.37 -5.60
C LEU A 105 22.70 -22.42 -6.71
N ASP A 106 22.75 -23.71 -6.35
CA ASP A 106 22.72 -24.84 -7.29
C ASP A 106 21.30 -25.09 -7.82
N GLY A 107 20.75 -24.07 -8.49
CA GLY A 107 19.41 -24.08 -9.05
C GLY A 107 18.36 -23.41 -8.16
N VAL A 108 17.11 -23.82 -8.37
CA VAL A 108 15.95 -23.29 -7.66
C VAL A 108 15.53 -24.32 -6.61
N VAL A 109 15.43 -23.90 -5.35
CA VAL A 109 14.99 -24.76 -4.24
C VAL A 109 13.57 -24.36 -3.85
N THR A 110 12.68 -25.32 -3.63
CA THR A 110 11.28 -25.07 -3.31
C THR A 110 10.80 -25.88 -2.12
N ALA A 111 9.97 -25.29 -1.28
CA ALA A 111 9.29 -25.97 -0.17
C ALA A 111 7.86 -25.44 0.00
N GLU A 112 6.97 -26.25 0.54
CA GLU A 112 5.61 -25.83 0.88
C GLU A 112 5.50 -25.50 2.37
N THR A 113 4.69 -24.49 2.71
CA THR A 113 4.46 -24.12 4.10
C THR A 113 3.54 -25.11 4.81
N ASP A 114 3.90 -25.43 6.05
CA ASP A 114 3.14 -26.27 6.95
C ASP A 114 1.90 -25.54 7.55
N THR A 115 1.26 -26.17 8.54
CA THR A 115 0.10 -25.61 9.24
C THR A 115 0.39 -24.33 10.02
N ASP A 116 1.65 -24.11 10.39
CA ASP A 116 2.13 -22.92 11.11
C ASP A 116 2.62 -21.82 10.14
N GLY A 117 2.54 -22.09 8.82
CA GLY A 117 2.94 -21.18 7.76
C GLY A 117 4.44 -21.16 7.52
N THR A 118 5.17 -22.20 7.93
CA THR A 118 6.64 -22.29 7.83
C THR A 118 7.04 -23.28 6.76
N ALA A 119 7.96 -22.89 5.88
CA ALA A 119 8.59 -23.75 4.89
C ALA A 119 10.08 -23.91 5.22
N THR A 120 10.56 -25.15 5.30
CA THR A 120 11.98 -25.44 5.58
C THR A 120 12.70 -25.69 4.27
N LEU A 121 13.76 -24.92 3.97
CA LEU A 121 14.59 -25.06 2.79
C LEU A 121 16.02 -25.40 3.18
N ASP A 122 16.57 -26.45 2.57
CA ASP A 122 17.99 -26.76 2.64
C ASP A 122 18.70 -25.99 1.51
N LEU A 123 19.53 -25.01 1.87
CA LEU A 123 20.21 -24.10 0.95
C LEU A 123 21.73 -24.27 1.08
N ALA A 124 22.42 -24.23 -0.06
CA ALA A 124 23.88 -24.29 -0.12
C ALA A 124 24.44 -23.08 -0.89
N PRO A 125 24.28 -21.84 -0.38
CA PRO A 125 24.73 -20.66 -1.10
C PRO A 125 26.27 -20.60 -1.15
N THR A 126 26.80 -20.09 -2.26
CA THR A 126 28.23 -19.83 -2.45
C THR A 126 28.47 -18.41 -2.95
N LEU A 127 29.63 -17.83 -2.61
CA LEU A 127 30.04 -16.50 -3.05
C LEU A 127 31.06 -16.60 -4.19
N GLY A 128 31.03 -15.62 -5.10
CA GLY A 128 32.01 -15.49 -6.17
C GLY A 128 33.40 -15.08 -5.67
N PRO A 129 34.45 -15.23 -6.50
CA PRO A 129 35.78 -14.74 -6.15
C PRO A 129 35.76 -13.23 -5.91
N ASN A 130 36.35 -12.79 -4.79
CA ASN A 130 36.38 -11.39 -4.31
C ASN A 130 35.02 -10.80 -3.92
N GLN A 131 34.03 -11.65 -3.63
CA GLN A 131 32.74 -11.21 -3.11
C GLN A 131 32.71 -11.38 -1.58
N ALA A 132 32.53 -10.29 -0.84
CA ALA A 132 32.43 -10.31 0.63
C ALA A 132 31.04 -10.75 1.11
N ASP A 133 30.00 -10.44 0.32
CA ASP A 133 28.60 -10.69 0.63
C ASP A 133 27.76 -10.95 -0.63
N GLY A 134 26.64 -11.65 -0.47
CA GLY A 134 25.68 -11.92 -1.53
C GLY A 134 24.28 -12.18 -0.98
N THR A 135 23.30 -12.27 -1.87
CA THR A 135 21.89 -12.39 -1.52
C THR A 135 21.24 -13.59 -2.20
N VAL A 136 20.33 -14.25 -1.47
CA VAL A 136 19.34 -15.20 -2.00
C VAL A 136 17.97 -14.56 -1.84
N THR A 137 17.14 -14.64 -2.88
CA THR A 137 15.78 -14.11 -2.91
C THR A 137 14.78 -15.24 -2.73
N PHE A 138 13.67 -14.94 -2.04
CA PHE A 138 12.53 -15.85 -1.91
C PHE A 138 11.34 -15.30 -2.68
N ASP A 139 10.70 -16.13 -3.50
CA ASP A 139 9.40 -15.85 -4.10
C ASP A 139 8.35 -16.76 -3.45
N VAL A 140 7.11 -16.28 -3.34
CA VAL A 140 6.01 -17.07 -2.76
C VAL A 140 4.91 -17.25 -3.78
N LYS A 141 4.48 -18.50 -3.98
CA LYS A 141 3.26 -18.84 -4.71
C LYS A 141 2.16 -19.18 -3.72
N PRO A 142 1.04 -18.44 -3.74
CA PRO A 142 -0.09 -18.75 -2.90
C PRO A 142 -0.69 -20.13 -3.18
N PRO A 143 -1.37 -20.75 -2.21
CA PRO A 143 -2.15 -21.96 -2.45
C PRO A 143 -3.19 -21.72 -3.57
N ALA A 144 -3.43 -22.76 -4.38
CA ALA A 144 -4.39 -22.70 -5.47
C ALA A 144 -5.79 -22.31 -4.96
N GLY A 145 -6.35 -21.21 -5.49
CA GLY A 145 -7.70 -20.74 -5.16
C GLY A 145 -7.78 -19.62 -4.10
N GLY A 146 -6.66 -19.04 -3.66
CA GLY A 146 -6.65 -17.89 -2.74
C GLY A 146 -6.69 -16.52 -3.43
N GLU A 147 -7.06 -15.47 -2.68
CA GLU A 147 -7.10 -14.05 -3.11
C GLU A 147 -5.73 -13.34 -3.04
N PHE A 148 -4.64 -14.10 -3.00
CA PHE A 148 -3.30 -13.58 -2.76
C PHE A 148 -2.56 -13.29 -4.07
N VAL A 149 -1.77 -12.22 -4.13
CA VAL A 149 -0.84 -11.94 -5.23
C VAL A 149 0.51 -11.52 -4.68
N ASP A 150 1.56 -12.08 -5.27
CA ASP A 150 2.98 -11.82 -5.00
C ASP A 150 3.40 -10.46 -5.61
N ARG A 151 3.38 -9.37 -4.82
CA ARG A 151 3.72 -8.01 -5.30
C ARG A 151 4.74 -7.24 -4.44
N ARG A 152 5.17 -7.75 -3.27
CA ARG A 152 6.23 -7.13 -2.46
C ARG A 152 7.57 -7.80 -2.70
N ALA A 153 8.64 -7.00 -2.60
CA ALA A 153 9.98 -7.54 -2.53
C ALA A 153 10.12 -8.27 -1.18
N ASN A 154 10.05 -9.60 -1.23
CA ASN A 154 10.26 -10.49 -0.11
C ASN A 154 11.63 -10.27 0.54
N THR A 155 11.72 -10.49 1.85
CA THR A 155 12.96 -10.39 2.62
C THR A 155 14.04 -11.26 2.01
N ARG A 156 15.24 -10.71 1.82
CA ARG A 156 16.39 -11.43 1.24
C ARG A 156 17.21 -12.08 2.34
N LEU A 157 17.74 -13.26 2.04
CA LEU A 157 18.76 -13.90 2.88
C LEU A 157 20.13 -13.33 2.51
N LEU A 158 20.84 -12.77 3.49
CA LEU A 158 22.19 -12.24 3.31
C LEU A 158 23.23 -13.34 3.59
N VAL A 159 24.10 -13.58 2.62
CA VAL A 159 25.22 -14.51 2.71
C VAL A 159 26.49 -13.69 2.93
N VAL A 160 27.21 -13.93 4.02
CA VAL A 160 28.46 -13.21 4.35
C VAL A 160 29.62 -14.18 4.42
N ALA A 161 30.77 -13.81 3.87
CA ALA A 161 31.98 -14.61 3.96
C ALA A 161 32.39 -14.85 5.42
N GLU A 162 32.81 -16.08 5.76
CA GLU A 162 33.50 -16.33 7.02
C GLU A 162 34.87 -15.66 7.01
N ASN A 163 35.20 -15.00 8.11
CA ASN A 163 36.42 -14.22 8.29
C ASN A 163 37.51 -15.04 8.98
#